data_AF-A0A7J4S4N0-F1
#
_entry.id   AF-A0A7J4S4N0-F1
#
_cell.length_a   1.000
_cell.length_b   1.000
_cell.length_c   1.000
_cell.angle_alpha   90.00
_cell.angle_beta   90.00
_cell.angle_gamma   90.00
#
_symmetry.space_group_name_H-M   'P 1'
#
loop_
_entity.id
_entity.type
_entity.pdbx_description
1 polymer ?
#
loop_
_entity_poly.entity_id
_entity_poly.type
_entity_poly.pdbx_seq_one_letter_code
_entity_poly.pdbx_strand_id
1 'polypeptide(L)'
;MLNYRNSSTALLVIDVQNDYCSPEGRVAQSGRPMQSVYRAVRNTEKLLGRARRAGIPIAFTRMVYDPKKISAGNLRRLEKIGLDG
;
A
#
# COMPACT_ATOMS: atom_id res chain seq x y z
N MET A 1 -17.07 15.75 -15.77
CA MET A 1 -17.37 14.54 -14.97
C MET A 1 -16.76 13.36 -15.72
N LEU A 2 -15.86 12.58 -15.13
CA LEU A 2 -15.20 11.45 -15.82
C LEU A 2 -16.22 10.32 -16.02
N ASN A 3 -16.50 9.97 -17.27
CA ASN A 3 -17.39 8.88 -17.67
C ASN A 3 -16.57 7.58 -17.76
N TYR A 4 -16.48 6.83 -16.66
CA TYR A 4 -15.95 5.47 -16.69
C TYR A 4 -17.07 4.51 -17.09
N ARG A 5 -16.85 3.66 -18.10
CA ARG A 5 -17.70 2.46 -18.26
C ARG A 5 -17.31 1.51 -17.13
N ASN A 6 -18.17 1.39 -16.11
CA ASN A 6 -17.90 0.62 -14.89
C ASN A 6 -17.51 -0.84 -15.12
N SER A 7 -17.77 -1.41 -16.30
CA SER A 7 -17.39 -2.78 -16.67
C SER A 7 -15.95 -2.95 -17.17
N SER A 8 -15.17 -1.88 -17.38
CA SER A 8 -13.80 -1.95 -17.93
C SER A 8 -12.75 -1.22 -17.08
N THR A 9 -13.09 -0.83 -15.86
CA THR A 9 -12.19 -0.07 -14.98
C THR A 9 -12.30 -0.57 -13.56
N ALA A 10 -11.15 -0.76 -12.90
CA ALA A 10 -11.05 -1.05 -11.48
C ALA A 10 -10.01 -0.13 -10.83
N LEU A 11 -10.18 0.12 -9.53
CA LEU A 11 -9.18 0.79 -8.70
C LEU A 11 -8.40 -0.26 -7.92
N LEU A 12 -7.09 -0.36 -8.18
CA LEU A 12 -6.18 -1.19 -7.40
C LEU A 12 -5.42 -0.30 -6.40
N VAL A 13 -5.54 -0.62 -5.11
CA VAL A 13 -4.79 0.03 -4.04
C VAL A 13 -3.65 -0.89 -3.62
N ILE A 14 -2.43 -0.47 -3.91
CA ILE A 14 -1.24 -1.31 -3.75
C ILE A 14 -0.55 -0.97 -2.42
N ASP A 15 -0.47 -1.96 -1.54
CA ASP A 15 0.39 -2.01 -0.35
C ASP A 15 0.34 -0.74 0.54
N VAL A 16 -0.85 -0.15 0.69
CA VAL A 16 -1.11 0.93 1.67
C VAL A 16 -1.23 0.31 3.07
N GLN A 17 -0.13 -0.26 3.54
CA GLN A 17 0.00 -0.94 4.84
C GLN A 17 0.73 -0.04 5.84
N ASN A 18 0.50 -0.24 7.14
CA ASN A 18 1.12 0.55 8.20
C ASN A 18 2.64 0.59 8.08
N ASP A 19 3.28 -0.53 7.79
CA ASP A 19 4.73 -0.62 7.58
C ASP A 19 5.27 0.37 6.55
N TYR A 20 4.50 0.65 5.50
CA TYR A 20 4.88 1.53 4.42
C TYR A 20 4.41 2.97 4.61
N CYS A 21 3.34 3.20 5.36
CA CYS A 21 2.57 4.44 5.29
C CYS A 21 2.30 5.13 6.62
N SER A 22 2.43 4.44 7.77
CA SER A 22 2.22 5.07 9.08
C SER A 22 3.48 5.82 9.56
N PRO A 23 3.33 6.86 10.39
CA PRO A 23 4.46 7.51 11.08
C PRO A 23 5.28 6.57 11.96
N GLU A 24 4.64 5.54 12.52
CA GLU A 24 5.25 4.48 13.33
C GLU A 24 5.73 3.30 12.47
N GLY A 25 5.46 3.32 11.16
CA GLY A 25 5.79 2.25 10.24
C GLY A 25 7.29 2.10 9.97
N ARG A 26 7.69 0.90 9.55
CA ARG A 26 9.10 0.54 9.28
C ARG A 26 9.78 1.48 8.28
N VAL A 27 9.09 1.92 7.23
CA VAL A 27 9.66 2.88 6.26
C VAL A 27 9.96 4.21 6.92
N ALA A 28 9.11 4.70 7.82
CA ALA A 28 9.38 5.93 8.58
C ALA A 28 10.59 5.75 9.52
N GLN A 29 10.67 4.61 10.22
CA GLN A 29 11.80 4.27 11.08
C GLN A 29 13.14 4.15 10.33
N SER A 30 13.10 3.86 9.02
CA SER A 30 14.31 3.80 8.18
C SER A 30 14.96 5.17 7.88
N GLY A 31 14.39 6.27 8.39
CA GLY A 31 14.89 7.63 8.18
C GLY A 31 14.56 8.22 6.80
N ARG A 32 13.70 7.55 6.03
CA ARG A 32 13.25 8.03 4.71
C ARG A 32 12.24 9.18 4.84
N PRO A 33 12.27 10.18 3.96
CA PRO A 33 11.25 11.22 3.93
C PRO A 33 9.87 10.65 3.61
N MET A 34 8.89 10.87 4.50
CA MET A 34 7.55 10.27 4.40
C MET A 34 6.45 11.22 3.90
N GLN A 35 6.75 12.51 3.73
CA GLN A 35 5.72 13.52 3.44
C GLN A 35 4.94 13.26 2.14
N SER A 36 5.62 12.71 1.12
CA SER A 36 4.99 12.30 -0.14
C SER A 36 4.08 11.08 0.04
N VAL A 37 4.48 10.12 0.88
CA VAL A 37 3.69 8.93 1.22
C VAL A 37 2.40 9.33 1.94
N TYR A 38 2.49 10.17 2.97
CA TYR A 38 1.30 10.66 3.70
C TYR A 38 0.33 11.41 2.78
N ARG A 39 0.87 12.21 1.84
CA ARG A 39 0.05 12.88 0.83
C ARG A 39 -0.64 11.89 -0.10
N ALA A 40 0.07 10.84 -0.51
CA ALA A 40 -0.49 9.78 -1.35
C ALA A 40 -1.62 9.04 -0.64
N VAL A 41 -1.44 8.64 0.63
CA VAL A 41 -2.47 7.98 1.46
C VAL A 41 -3.75 8.82 1.52
N ARG A 42 -3.63 10.11 1.85
CA ARG A 42 -4.79 11.03 1.90
C ARG A 42 -5.47 11.19 0.54
N ASN A 43 -4.72 11.19 -0.56
CA ASN A 43 -5.30 11.26 -1.90
C ASN A 43 -5.98 9.94 -2.28
N THR A 44 -5.43 8.80 -1.87
CA THR A 44 -6.02 7.47 -2.04
C THR A 44 -7.37 7.37 -1.30
N GLU A 45 -7.50 7.89 -0.08
CA GLU A 45 -8.79 7.94 0.63
C GLU A 45 -9.86 8.73 -0.15
N LYS A 46 -9.49 9.89 -0.70
CA LYS A 46 -10.39 10.69 -1.54
C LYS A 46 -10.79 9.93 -2.80
N LEU A 47 -9.85 9.22 -3.43
CA LEU A 47 -10.09 8.43 -4.63
C LEU A 47 -10.99 7.23 -4.34
N LEU A 48 -10.77 6.52 -3.24
CA LEU A 48 -11.63 5.43 -2.76
C LEU A 48 -13.07 5.90 -2.61
N GLY A 49 -13.30 7.05 -1.98
CA GLY A 49 -14.65 7.62 -1.84
C GLY A 49 -15.32 7.90 -3.20
N ARG A 50 -14.55 8.39 -4.18
CA ARG A 50 -15.06 8.64 -5.54
C ARG A 50 -15.34 7.35 -6.30
N ALA A 51 -14.45 6.37 -6.24
CA ALA A 51 -14.61 5.07 -6.89
C ALA A 51 -15.83 4.31 -6.36
N ARG A 52 -16.03 4.31 -5.03
CA ARG A 52 -17.22 3.72 -4.39
C ARG A 52 -18.52 4.35 -4.90
N ARG A 53 -18.60 5.68 -4.92
CA ARG A 53 -19.79 6.40 -5.43
C ARG A 53 -20.04 6.16 -6.92
N ALA A 54 -18.98 5.95 -7.69
CA ALA A 54 -19.08 5.65 -9.11
C ALA A 54 -19.41 4.17 -9.40
N GLY A 55 -19.43 3.28 -8.40
CA GLY A 55 -19.63 1.85 -8.62
C GLY A 55 -18.44 1.15 -9.30
N ILE A 56 -17.23 1.74 -9.20
CA ILE A 56 -16.00 1.14 -9.73
C ILE A 56 -15.53 0.04 -8.76
N PRO A 57 -15.24 -1.19 -9.23
CA PRO A 57 -14.63 -2.24 -8.44
C PRO A 57 -13.31 -1.79 -7.79
N ILE A 58 -13.10 -2.15 -6.53
CA ILE A 58 -11.91 -1.79 -5.76
C ILE A 58 -11.26 -3.06 -5.23
N ALA A 59 -9.97 -3.23 -5.50
CA ALA A 59 -9.17 -4.31 -4.96
C ALA A 59 -7.98 -3.75 -4.18
N PHE A 60 -7.56 -4.47 -3.15
CA PHE A 60 -6.41 -4.13 -2.32
C PHE A 60 -5.38 -5.24 -2.42
N THR A 61 -4.10 -4.88 -2.50
CA THR A 61 -3.01 -5.84 -2.34
C THR A 61 -2.38 -5.70 -0.97
N ARG A 62 -1.74 -6.79 -0.54
CA ARG A 62 -0.87 -6.80 0.62
C ARG A 62 0.39 -7.58 0.27
N MET A 63 1.55 -6.98 0.50
CA MET A 63 2.80 -7.72 0.47
C MET A 63 2.93 -8.55 1.76
N VAL A 64 3.14 -9.85 1.59
CA VAL A 64 3.32 -10.82 2.66
C VAL A 64 4.47 -11.76 2.31
N TYR A 65 5.18 -12.25 3.33
CA TYR A 65 6.20 -13.27 3.17
C TYR A 65 5.71 -14.59 3.75
N ASP A 66 5.99 -15.69 3.04
CA ASP A 66 5.89 -17.03 3.60
C ASP A 66 7.19 -17.31 4.38
N PRO A 67 7.15 -17.45 5.72
CA PRO A 67 8.36 -17.67 6.53
C PRO A 67 9.14 -18.93 6.14
N LYS A 68 8.49 -19.90 5.47
CA LYS A 68 9.12 -21.15 5.03
C LYS A 68 9.78 -21.04 3.65
N LYS A 69 9.47 -19.99 2.88
CA LYS A 69 9.91 -19.84 1.48
C LYS A 69 10.67 -18.55 1.22
N ILE A 70 10.86 -17.74 2.24
CA ILE A 70 11.62 -16.51 2.12
C ILE A 70 13.11 -16.84 1.86
N SER A 71 13.68 -16.22 0.84
CA SER A 71 15.09 -16.41 0.51
C SER A 71 15.97 -15.81 1.61
N ALA A 72 17.18 -16.34 1.82
CA ALA A 72 18.13 -15.80 2.80
C ALA A 72 18.42 -14.29 2.57
N GLY A 73 18.42 -13.84 1.32
CA GLY A 73 18.57 -12.42 0.99
C GLY A 73 17.37 -11.57 1.40
N ASN A 74 16.15 -12.07 1.21
CA ASN A 74 14.94 -11.39 1.67
C ASN A 74 14.80 -11.45 3.19
N LEU A 75 15.13 -12.58 3.84
CA LEU A 75 15.22 -12.71 5.31
C LEU A 75 16.15 -11.66 5.90
N ARG A 76 17.39 -11.59 5.41
CA ARG A 76 18.36 -10.57 5.84
C ARG A 76 17.87 -9.15 5.59
N ARG A 77 17.10 -8.94 4.51
CA ARG A 77 16.47 -7.66 4.23
C ARG A 77 15.36 -7.38 5.24
N LEU A 78 14.49 -8.34 5.57
CA LEU A 78 13.47 -8.22 6.61
C LEU A 78 14.08 -7.95 7.97
N GLU A 79 15.09 -8.71 8.40
CA GLU A 79 15.81 -8.49 9.65
C GLU A 79 16.40 -7.08 9.72
N LYS A 80 16.95 -6.57 8.60
CA LYS A 80 17.55 -5.23 8.52
C LYS A 80 16.53 -4.09 8.46
N ILE A 81 15.34 -4.32 7.91
CA ILE A 81 14.29 -3.31 7.78
C ILE A 81 13.13 -3.54 8.77
N GLY A 82 13.23 -4.59 9.59
CA GLY A 82 12.24 -5.04 10.54
C GLY A 82 10.93 -5.58 9.96
N LEU A 83 10.83 -6.05 8.73
CA LEU A 83 9.53 -6.43 8.13
C LEU A 83 9.07 -7.87 8.47
N ASP A 84 9.50 -8.41 9.60
CA ASP A 84 9.34 -9.81 10.01
C ASP A 84 8.06 -10.14 10.81
N GLY A 85 7.13 -9.21 10.98
CA GLY A 85 5.81 -9.48 11.57
C GLY A 85 5.12 -8.26 12.15
#